data_AF-A0A1G3M0D4-F1
#
_entry.id   AF-A0A1G3M0D4-F1
#
_cell.length_a   1.000
_cell.length_b   1.000
_cell.length_c   1.000
_cell.angle_alpha   90.00
_cell.angle_beta   90.00
_cell.angle_gamma   90.00
#
_symmetry.space_group_name_H-M   'P 1'
#
loop_
_entity.id
_entity.type
_entity.pdbx_description
1 polymer ?
#
loop_
_entity_poly.entity_id
_entity_poly.type
_entity_poly.pdbx_seq_one_letter_code
_entity_poly.pdbx_strand_id
1 'polypeptide(L)'
;MIAFPEALQESTVLAALALVNIDDAVGASSALMPLSNFSRIVAVTFQNATQRVLPGDPRRTPFFDELKLRFSVPGPDNTTWTVVYLPEPSRARDEAAARALTSLSPSWAWDGSESPGGSRWLLLPPFVWAVWLIVSNPRRDRLRRALWVVSLMPLLLCSSSGATMLFIVLSASLAVVSQYIVSGAASRLPFVLWPHAITSIAFLIFEPDSIPYLVVSIALATVAAYLRPRIERITSRRRLHALPSFRNLTMNGVHQYTREINRALLLPIASIVVLVVFLPSRAGSGIADEPRFRIERAAPREHYSAGALFEEHLAYQRAITYGRLGDFSLEDSSYIPVYRYREEDGRMRRTEDSGDPVSDWPSATFKAAIMVLSDRRPVSILSK
;
A
#
# COMPACT_ATOMS: atom_id res chain seq x y z
N MET A 1 9.98 -2.82 -1.88
CA MET A 1 11.39 -2.65 -2.30
C MET A 1 11.70 -1.20 -2.58
N ILE A 2 12.98 -0.86 -2.55
CA ILE A 2 13.54 0.43 -2.97
C ILE A 2 14.70 0.19 -3.92
N ALA A 3 14.94 1.10 -4.84
CA ALA A 3 16.13 1.06 -5.67
C ALA A 3 16.76 2.44 -5.79
N PHE A 4 18.08 2.47 -5.91
CA PHE A 4 18.88 3.68 -6.03
C PHE A 4 20.06 3.46 -6.97
N PRO A 5 20.60 4.52 -7.62
CA PRO A 5 21.78 4.42 -8.45
C PRO A 5 22.96 3.84 -7.68
N GLU A 6 23.79 3.01 -8.31
CA GLU A 6 24.99 2.40 -7.70
C GLU A 6 25.98 3.44 -7.13
N ALA A 7 25.97 4.67 -7.65
CA ALA A 7 26.76 5.78 -7.11
C ALA A 7 26.42 6.11 -5.64
N LEU A 8 25.19 5.82 -5.21
CA LEU A 8 24.80 5.89 -3.81
C LEU A 8 25.13 4.55 -3.14
N GLN A 9 26.09 4.55 -2.22
CA GLN A 9 26.53 3.32 -1.56
C GLN A 9 25.41 2.70 -0.73
N GLU A 10 25.24 1.37 -0.82
CA GLU A 10 24.22 0.62 -0.07
C GLU A 10 24.33 0.85 1.44
N SER A 11 25.55 0.90 1.98
CA SER A 11 25.81 1.15 3.40
C SER A 11 25.26 2.49 3.88
N THR A 12 25.32 3.54 3.05
CA THR A 12 24.75 4.86 3.36
C THR A 12 23.23 4.80 3.41
N VAL A 13 22.61 4.06 2.49
CA VAL A 13 21.16 3.88 2.46
C VAL A 13 20.68 3.09 3.68
N LEU A 14 21.32 1.97 4.00
CA LEU A 14 20.99 1.16 5.17
C LEU A 14 21.17 1.96 6.48
N ALA A 15 22.22 2.78 6.59
CA ALA A 15 22.40 3.66 7.74
C ALA A 15 21.29 4.71 7.87
N ALA A 16 20.85 5.31 6.77
CA ALA A 16 19.75 6.27 6.80
C ALA A 16 18.40 5.63 7.14
N LEU A 17 18.16 4.38 6.70
CA LEU A 17 16.99 3.60 7.08
C LEU A 17 17.02 3.23 8.57
N ALA A 18 18.18 2.85 9.11
CA ALA A 18 18.35 2.58 10.54
C ALA A 18 18.04 3.81 11.41
N LEU A 19 18.43 5.03 10.96
CA LEU A 19 18.10 6.29 11.66
C LEU A 19 16.59 6.55 11.77
N VAL A 20 15.77 5.92 10.93
CA VAL A 20 14.30 5.99 10.99
C VAL A 20 13.66 4.71 11.54
N ASN A 21 14.43 3.89 12.28
CA ASN A 21 14.02 2.62 12.89
C ASN A 21 13.62 1.53 11.89
N ILE A 22 14.30 1.47 10.74
CA ILE A 22 14.15 0.43 9.72
C ILE A 22 15.46 -0.36 9.65
N ASP A 23 15.73 -1.13 10.70
CA ASP A 23 16.99 -1.88 10.88
C ASP A 23 17.00 -3.26 10.20
N ASP A 24 15.83 -3.74 9.82
CA ASP A 24 15.55 -5.02 9.18
C ASP A 24 15.57 -4.96 7.64
N ALA A 25 16.05 -3.84 7.07
CA ALA A 25 16.24 -3.70 5.63
C ALA A 25 17.29 -4.70 5.11
N VAL A 26 16.96 -5.41 4.03
CA VAL A 26 17.81 -6.45 3.45
C VAL A 26 18.40 -5.96 2.12
N GLY A 27 19.71 -5.80 2.08
CA GLY A 27 20.49 -5.50 0.88
C GLY A 27 21.53 -6.60 0.59
N ALA A 28 22.36 -6.40 -0.45
CA ALA A 28 23.40 -7.35 -0.81
C ALA A 28 24.47 -7.49 0.28
N SER A 29 24.68 -6.46 1.10
CA SER A 29 25.66 -6.50 2.20
C SER A 29 25.14 -7.22 3.45
N SER A 30 23.83 -7.42 3.59
CA SER A 30 23.22 -8.11 4.75
C SER A 30 22.66 -9.50 4.43
N ALA A 31 22.36 -9.80 3.16
CA ALA A 31 21.91 -11.13 2.75
C ALA A 31 23.06 -12.15 2.76
N LEU A 32 23.00 -13.12 3.68
CA LEU A 32 23.98 -14.21 3.76
C LEU A 32 23.63 -15.36 2.81
N MET A 33 24.67 -16.00 2.26
CA MET A 33 24.57 -17.24 1.50
C MET A 33 25.72 -18.21 1.86
N PRO A 34 25.49 -19.53 1.79
CA PRO A 34 26.55 -20.51 1.97
C PRO A 34 27.44 -20.52 0.72
N LEU A 35 28.76 -20.46 0.90
CA LEU A 35 29.70 -20.53 -0.20
C LEU A 35 30.88 -21.43 0.17
N SER A 36 31.27 -22.31 -0.73
CA SER A 36 32.46 -23.13 -0.57
C SER A 36 33.75 -22.30 -0.68
N ASN A 37 34.68 -22.54 0.22
CA ASN A 37 36.10 -22.15 0.05
C ASN A 37 36.98 -23.37 -0.32
N PHE A 38 36.36 -24.47 -0.77
CA PHE A 38 36.95 -25.79 -1.07
C PHE A 38 37.49 -26.59 0.12
N SER A 39 37.59 -25.99 1.31
CA SER A 39 37.91 -26.73 2.55
C SER A 39 36.71 -26.88 3.48
N ARG A 40 35.79 -25.93 3.44
CA ARG A 40 34.52 -25.89 4.19
C ARG A 40 33.50 -24.98 3.50
N ILE A 41 32.27 -25.01 4.00
CA ILE A 41 31.23 -24.07 3.60
C ILE A 41 31.20 -22.93 4.61
N VAL A 42 31.30 -21.69 4.14
CA VAL A 42 31.24 -20.48 4.96
C VAL A 42 30.01 -19.65 4.62
N ALA A 43 29.37 -19.06 5.62
CA ALA A 43 28.34 -18.05 5.41
C ALA A 43 29.03 -16.73 5.03
N VAL A 44 28.70 -16.19 3.86
CA VAL A 44 29.23 -14.91 3.35
C VAL A 44 28.09 -14.03 2.89
N THR A 45 28.26 -12.72 2.98
CA THR A 45 27.29 -11.77 2.40
C THR A 45 27.29 -11.90 0.88
N PHE A 46 26.14 -11.67 0.25
CA PHE A 46 26.01 -11.75 -1.20
C PHE A 46 26.98 -10.79 -1.91
N GLN A 47 27.17 -9.59 -1.35
CA GLN A 47 28.19 -8.65 -1.82
C GLN A 47 29.60 -9.29 -1.85
N ASN A 48 30.02 -9.95 -0.77
CA ASN A 48 31.31 -10.64 -0.72
C ASN A 48 31.37 -11.86 -1.64
N ALA A 49 30.26 -12.58 -1.82
CA ALA A 49 30.17 -13.70 -2.74
C ALA A 49 30.38 -13.24 -4.19
N THR A 50 29.75 -12.13 -4.60
CA THR A 50 29.91 -11.58 -5.96
C THR A 50 31.33 -11.15 -6.30
N GLN A 51 32.11 -10.74 -5.30
CA GLN A 51 33.54 -10.43 -5.47
C GLN A 51 34.42 -11.68 -5.60
N ARG A 52 33.97 -12.83 -5.05
CA ARG A 52 34.74 -14.08 -5.00
C ARG A 52 34.40 -15.04 -6.13
N VAL A 53 33.19 -14.96 -6.68
CA VAL A 53 32.65 -15.87 -7.71
C VAL A 53 32.69 -15.16 -9.06
N LEU A 54 33.72 -15.48 -9.86
CA LEU A 54 33.90 -14.93 -11.20
C LEU A 54 33.07 -15.70 -12.25
N PRO A 55 32.89 -15.16 -13.47
CA PRO A 55 32.32 -15.93 -14.57
C PRO A 55 33.09 -17.23 -14.80
N GLY A 56 32.39 -18.38 -14.81
CA GLY A 56 33.01 -19.70 -14.95
C GLY A 56 33.47 -20.36 -13.64
N ASP A 57 33.32 -19.68 -12.50
CA ASP A 57 33.60 -20.28 -11.19
C ASP A 57 32.61 -21.43 -10.91
N PRO A 58 33.11 -22.63 -10.53
CA PRO A 58 32.24 -23.78 -10.28
C PRO A 58 31.24 -23.53 -9.15
N ARG A 59 31.49 -22.58 -8.24
CA ARG A 59 30.58 -22.25 -7.12
C ARG A 59 29.35 -21.46 -7.56
N ARG A 60 29.31 -20.98 -8.81
CA ARG A 60 28.17 -20.23 -9.37
C ARG A 60 27.02 -21.19 -9.67
N THR A 61 25.87 -20.95 -9.07
CA THR A 61 24.65 -21.76 -9.28
C THR A 61 23.46 -20.87 -9.65
N PRO A 62 22.31 -21.44 -10.10
CA PRO A 62 21.10 -20.66 -10.39
C PRO A 62 20.64 -19.78 -9.23
N PHE A 63 20.77 -20.25 -7.98
CA PHE A 63 20.48 -19.44 -6.78
C PHE A 63 21.30 -18.16 -6.71
N PHE A 64 22.60 -18.24 -7.01
CA PHE A 64 23.48 -17.06 -7.04
C PHE A 64 23.09 -16.08 -8.14
N ASP A 65 22.78 -16.60 -9.33
CA ASP A 65 22.35 -15.78 -10.46
C ASP A 65 21.01 -15.09 -10.21
N GLU A 66 20.04 -15.79 -9.62
CA GLU A 66 18.76 -15.20 -9.24
C GLU A 66 18.92 -14.13 -8.16
N LEU A 67 19.75 -14.35 -7.13
CA LEU A 67 20.05 -13.32 -6.12
C LEU A 67 20.68 -12.07 -6.76
N LYS A 68 21.57 -12.24 -7.74
CA LYS A 68 22.17 -11.11 -8.47
C LYS A 68 21.09 -10.25 -9.13
N LEU A 69 20.11 -10.90 -9.75
CA LEU A 69 18.98 -10.24 -10.42
C LEU A 69 17.99 -9.62 -9.43
N ARG A 70 18.07 -9.95 -8.13
CA ARG A 70 17.22 -9.36 -7.09
C ARG A 70 17.81 -8.09 -6.50
N PHE A 71 19.13 -8.00 -6.38
CA PHE A 71 19.83 -6.85 -5.80
C PHE A 71 20.31 -5.84 -6.84
N SER A 72 20.26 -6.17 -8.14
CA SER A 72 20.68 -5.28 -9.22
C SER A 72 19.64 -5.25 -10.35
N VAL A 73 19.27 -4.04 -10.77
CA VAL A 73 18.27 -3.80 -11.80
C VAL A 73 18.74 -2.69 -12.76
N PRO A 74 18.44 -2.76 -14.08
CA PRO A 74 18.74 -1.67 -14.99
C PRO A 74 17.88 -0.43 -14.73
N GLY A 75 18.55 0.71 -14.69
CA GLY A 75 18.02 2.06 -14.56
C GLY A 75 17.51 2.66 -15.88
N PRO A 76 16.97 3.89 -15.84
CA PRO A 76 16.40 4.59 -17.02
C PRO A 76 17.41 4.80 -18.17
N ASP A 77 18.70 4.92 -17.84
CA ASP A 77 19.81 5.11 -18.79
C ASP A 77 20.66 3.84 -18.94
N ASN A 78 20.08 2.66 -18.66
CA ASN A 78 20.78 1.38 -18.61
C ASN A 78 21.94 1.34 -17.59
N THR A 79 21.94 2.26 -16.63
CA THR A 79 22.86 2.27 -15.49
C THR A 79 22.41 1.25 -14.45
N THR A 80 23.33 0.65 -13.70
CA THR A 80 22.96 -0.31 -12.65
C THR A 80 22.38 0.41 -11.44
N TRP A 81 21.24 -0.06 -10.96
CA TRP A 81 20.64 0.38 -9.71
C TRP A 81 20.67 -0.77 -8.71
N THR A 82 20.97 -0.42 -7.46
CA THR A 82 20.99 -1.34 -6.33
C THR A 82 19.60 -1.39 -5.71
N VAL A 83 19.11 -2.59 -5.39
CA VAL A 83 17.79 -2.82 -4.80
C VAL A 83 17.95 -3.22 -3.35
N VAL A 84 17.15 -2.61 -2.46
CA VAL A 84 17.03 -2.99 -1.05
C VAL A 84 15.59 -3.39 -0.75
N TYR A 85 15.44 -4.45 0.04
CA TYR A 85 14.16 -5.03 0.41
C TYR A 85 13.77 -4.55 1.79
N LEU A 86 12.54 -4.08 1.91
CA LEU A 86 11.94 -3.63 3.17
C LEU A 86 10.88 -4.66 3.53
N PRO A 87 11.11 -5.52 4.54
CA PRO A 87 10.07 -6.43 5.03
C PRO A 87 8.94 -5.64 5.69
N GLU A 88 7.74 -6.21 5.75
CA GLU A 88 6.56 -5.66 6.46
C GLU A 88 6.14 -4.23 6.04
N PRO A 89 5.42 -4.08 4.91
CA PRO A 89 4.98 -2.77 4.45
C PRO A 89 3.96 -2.15 5.42
N SER A 90 4.19 -0.90 5.84
CA SER A 90 3.20 -0.09 6.54
C SER A 90 3.33 1.37 6.10
N ARG A 91 2.21 2.10 6.06
CA ARG A 91 2.19 3.49 5.58
C ARG A 91 3.19 4.38 6.34
N ALA A 92 3.26 4.25 7.67
CA ALA A 92 4.19 5.03 8.48
C ALA A 92 5.66 4.70 8.19
N ARG A 93 5.97 3.42 7.93
CA ARG A 93 7.32 2.94 7.58
C ARG A 93 7.70 3.40 6.17
N ASP A 94 6.77 3.35 5.23
CA ASP A 94 6.97 3.79 3.85
C ASP A 94 7.22 5.31 3.80
N GLU A 95 6.46 6.11 4.55
CA GLU A 95 6.66 7.55 4.68
C GLU A 95 8.00 7.91 5.37
N ALA A 96 8.44 7.09 6.33
CA ALA A 96 9.75 7.26 6.97
C ALA A 96 10.90 6.92 6.01
N ALA A 97 10.79 5.81 5.28
CA ALA A 97 11.78 5.40 4.28
C ALA A 97 11.88 6.40 3.11
N ALA A 98 10.74 6.91 2.62
CA ALA A 98 10.70 7.94 1.57
C ALA A 98 11.44 9.21 2.00
N ARG A 99 11.19 9.70 3.22
CA ARG A 99 11.88 10.88 3.76
C ARG A 99 13.39 10.67 3.88
N ALA A 100 13.81 9.50 4.39
CA ALA A 100 15.22 9.14 4.48
C ALA A 100 15.89 9.14 3.09
N LEU A 101 15.28 8.49 2.10
CA LEU A 101 15.83 8.39 0.75
C LEU A 101 15.87 9.73 0.01
N THR A 102 14.79 10.52 0.06
CA THR A 102 14.74 11.84 -0.57
C THR A 102 15.81 12.78 -0.01
N SER A 103 16.17 12.66 1.27
CA SER A 103 17.26 13.44 1.87
C SER A 103 18.66 13.03 1.38
N LEU A 104 18.84 11.77 0.97
CA LEU A 104 20.11 11.26 0.47
C LEU A 104 20.30 11.53 -1.03
N SER A 105 19.25 11.35 -1.82
CA SER A 105 19.29 11.53 -3.26
C SER A 105 17.89 11.81 -3.80
N PRO A 106 17.74 12.72 -4.77
CA PRO A 106 16.48 12.88 -5.50
C PRO A 106 16.20 11.73 -6.47
N SER A 107 17.19 10.87 -6.73
CA SER A 107 17.10 9.75 -7.68
C SER A 107 17.01 8.44 -6.93
N TRP A 108 15.78 8.04 -6.59
CA TRP A 108 15.45 6.73 -6.04
C TRP A 108 14.09 6.27 -6.61
N ALA A 109 13.88 4.97 -6.59
CA ALA A 109 12.67 4.31 -7.06
C ALA A 109 12.04 3.52 -5.91
N TRP A 110 10.71 3.46 -5.92
CA TRP A 110 9.93 2.73 -4.93
C TRP A 110 9.03 1.72 -5.62
N ASP A 111 8.70 0.70 -4.84
CA ASP A 111 7.92 -0.45 -5.27
C ASP A 111 6.59 -0.60 -4.52
N GLY A 112 6.29 0.34 -3.63
CA GLY A 112 4.97 0.43 -3.01
C GLY A 112 3.91 0.64 -4.07
N SER A 113 2.75 0.05 -3.80
CA SER A 113 1.51 0.39 -4.51
C SER A 113 1.43 1.91 -4.60
N GLU A 114 1.15 2.45 -5.78
CA GLU A 114 0.62 3.81 -5.89
C GLU A 114 -0.39 3.95 -4.76
N SER A 115 -0.09 4.79 -3.76
CA SER A 115 -1.05 5.12 -2.73
C SER A 115 -2.34 5.40 -3.50
N PRO A 116 -3.51 4.86 -3.10
CA PRO A 116 -4.76 5.15 -3.78
C PRO A 116 -5.06 6.63 -3.58
N GLY A 117 -4.37 7.48 -4.33
CA GLY A 117 -4.61 8.90 -4.41
C GLY A 117 -5.96 9.01 -5.06
N GLY A 118 -6.82 9.78 -4.41
CA GLY A 118 -8.20 9.92 -4.79
C GLY A 118 -8.32 10.23 -6.27
N SER A 119 -8.80 9.27 -7.05
CA SER A 119 -9.06 9.55 -8.45
C SER A 119 -10.06 10.71 -8.48
N ARG A 120 -9.80 11.75 -9.28
CA ARG A 120 -10.74 12.87 -9.44
C ARG A 120 -12.15 12.39 -9.83
N TRP A 121 -12.24 11.18 -10.39
CA TRP A 121 -13.47 10.48 -10.72
C TRP A 121 -14.31 10.11 -9.47
N LEU A 122 -13.71 9.90 -8.31
CA LEU A 122 -14.43 9.68 -7.04
C LEU A 122 -15.24 10.90 -6.59
N LEU A 123 -14.94 12.11 -7.13
CA LEU A 123 -15.73 13.31 -6.86
C LEU A 123 -17.02 13.38 -7.69
N LEU A 124 -17.13 12.62 -8.78
CA LEU A 124 -18.33 12.67 -9.64
C LEU A 124 -19.58 12.13 -8.95
N PRO A 125 -19.59 10.93 -8.34
CA PRO A 125 -20.77 10.43 -7.64
C PRO A 125 -21.30 11.39 -6.54
N PRO A 126 -20.49 11.91 -5.61
CA PRO A 126 -20.97 12.84 -4.59
C PRO A 126 -21.40 14.19 -5.19
N PHE A 127 -20.78 14.66 -6.28
CA PHE A 127 -21.19 15.89 -6.95
C PHE A 127 -22.57 15.75 -7.62
N VAL A 128 -22.78 14.67 -8.38
CA VAL A 128 -24.07 14.37 -9.02
C VAL A 128 -25.16 14.20 -7.95
N TRP A 129 -24.84 13.50 -6.86
CA TRP A 129 -25.73 13.35 -5.70
C TRP A 129 -26.09 14.69 -5.06
N ALA A 130 -25.11 15.57 -4.83
CA ALA A 130 -25.30 16.90 -4.28
C ALA A 130 -26.21 17.77 -5.16
N VAL A 131 -25.95 17.79 -6.47
CA VAL A 131 -26.78 18.52 -7.45
C VAL A 131 -28.21 17.97 -7.45
N TRP A 132 -28.36 16.64 -7.47
CA TRP A 132 -29.66 16.00 -7.43
C TRP A 132 -30.41 16.33 -6.14
N LEU A 133 -29.78 16.26 -4.96
CA LEU A 133 -30.40 16.62 -3.67
C LEU A 133 -30.86 18.09 -3.64
N ILE A 134 -30.07 19.01 -4.22
CA ILE A 134 -30.43 20.42 -4.25
C ILE A 134 -31.62 20.65 -5.19
N VAL A 135 -31.63 20.00 -6.36
CA VAL A 135 -32.59 20.24 -7.45
C VAL A 135 -33.92 19.49 -7.25
N SER A 136 -33.88 18.22 -6.82
CA SER A 136 -35.05 17.37 -6.61
C SER A 136 -35.89 17.93 -5.44
N ASN A 137 -37.20 18.13 -5.59
CA ASN A 137 -38.12 18.59 -4.51
C ASN A 137 -38.00 20.07 -4.05
N PRO A 138 -38.99 20.63 -3.29
CA PRO A 138 -39.59 21.93 -3.60
C PRO A 138 -38.63 23.12 -3.51
N ARG A 139 -38.85 24.10 -4.39
CA ARG A 139 -37.98 25.29 -4.60
C ARG A 139 -37.60 26.04 -3.31
N ARG A 140 -38.41 25.93 -2.25
CA ARG A 140 -38.22 26.62 -0.96
C ARG A 140 -37.06 26.04 -0.13
N ASP A 141 -36.78 24.74 -0.22
CA ASP A 141 -35.76 24.06 0.59
C ASP A 141 -34.39 23.95 -0.11
N ARG A 142 -34.25 24.51 -1.32
CA ARG A 142 -32.99 24.51 -2.08
C ARG A 142 -31.84 25.15 -1.32
N LEU A 143 -32.07 26.32 -0.71
CA LEU A 143 -31.05 27.02 0.07
C LEU A 143 -30.58 26.18 1.26
N ARG A 144 -31.54 25.57 1.99
CA ARG A 144 -31.24 24.74 3.15
C ARG A 144 -30.38 23.54 2.75
N ARG A 145 -30.74 22.84 1.68
CA ARG A 145 -29.99 21.68 1.18
C ARG A 145 -28.62 22.07 0.64
N ALA A 146 -28.52 23.18 -0.09
CA ALA A 146 -27.25 23.71 -0.56
C ALA A 146 -26.31 24.03 0.61
N LEU A 147 -26.80 24.69 1.68
CA LEU A 147 -26.00 24.97 2.86
C LEU A 147 -25.48 23.70 3.54
N TRP A 148 -26.31 22.66 3.68
CA TRP A 148 -25.86 21.38 4.25
C TRP A 148 -24.81 20.68 3.38
N VAL A 149 -25.05 20.61 2.07
CA VAL A 149 -24.11 20.03 1.10
C VAL A 149 -22.77 20.77 1.14
N VAL A 150 -22.79 22.10 1.13
CA VAL A 150 -21.59 22.94 1.22
C VAL A 150 -20.84 22.71 2.53
N SER A 151 -21.57 22.59 3.64
CA SER A 151 -20.97 22.32 4.96
C SER A 151 -20.27 20.97 5.04
N LEU A 152 -20.70 19.98 4.25
CA LEU A 152 -20.11 18.65 4.18
C LEU A 152 -18.97 18.54 3.15
N MET A 153 -18.73 19.57 2.31
CA MET A 153 -17.66 19.51 1.30
C MET A 153 -16.25 19.23 1.83
N PRO A 154 -15.84 19.64 3.05
CA PRO A 154 -14.52 19.28 3.56
C PRO A 154 -14.27 17.77 3.57
N LEU A 155 -15.29 16.92 3.75
CA LEU A 155 -15.15 15.47 3.67
C LEU A 155 -14.63 15.00 2.30
N LEU A 156 -14.99 15.71 1.23
CA LEU A 156 -14.54 15.36 -0.13
C LEU A 156 -13.07 15.71 -0.36
N LEU A 157 -12.46 16.55 0.49
CA LEU A 157 -11.02 16.86 0.43
C LEU A 157 -10.14 15.70 0.89
N CYS A 158 -10.68 14.78 1.69
CA CYS A 158 -9.98 13.53 2.06
C CYS A 158 -9.76 12.65 0.82
N SER A 159 -10.53 12.86 -0.26
CA SER A 159 -10.37 12.23 -1.57
C SER A 159 -10.47 10.69 -1.57
N SER A 160 -11.02 10.11 -0.51
CA SER A 160 -11.12 8.67 -0.34
C SER A 160 -12.52 8.10 -0.57
N SER A 161 -12.61 6.79 -0.81
CA SER A 161 -13.88 6.11 -1.01
C SER A 161 -14.76 6.11 0.24
N GLY A 162 -14.18 5.95 1.44
CA GLY A 162 -14.97 5.97 2.68
C GLY A 162 -15.48 7.38 2.99
N ALA A 163 -14.65 8.42 2.83
CA ALA A 163 -15.08 9.81 3.02
C ALA A 163 -16.14 10.26 2.01
N THR A 164 -16.06 9.82 0.74
CA THR A 164 -17.09 10.11 -0.28
C THR A 164 -18.41 9.38 -0.01
N MET A 165 -18.36 8.12 0.44
CA MET A 165 -19.55 7.40 0.91
C MET A 165 -20.15 8.06 2.15
N LEU A 166 -19.32 8.47 3.12
CA LEU A 166 -19.73 9.18 4.33
C LEU A 166 -20.45 10.50 3.98
N PHE A 167 -19.93 11.27 3.02
CA PHE A 167 -20.59 12.48 2.51
C PHE A 167 -22.00 12.19 1.96
N ILE A 168 -22.16 11.13 1.17
CA ILE A 168 -23.47 10.73 0.59
C ILE A 168 -24.44 10.34 1.70
N VAL A 169 -24.00 9.50 2.65
CA VAL A 169 -24.83 9.04 3.76
C VAL A 169 -25.25 10.20 4.67
N LEU A 170 -24.33 11.10 5.02
CA LEU A 170 -24.62 12.26 5.88
C LEU A 170 -25.52 13.29 5.19
N SER A 171 -25.31 13.56 3.91
CA SER A 171 -26.18 14.47 3.16
C SER A 171 -27.60 13.91 2.99
N ALA A 172 -27.74 12.59 2.80
CA ALA A 172 -29.03 11.90 2.80
C ALA A 172 -29.72 11.98 4.16
N SER A 173 -28.99 11.70 5.25
CA SER A 173 -29.54 11.73 6.61
C SER A 173 -30.02 13.13 6.99
N LEU A 174 -29.27 14.18 6.64
CA LEU A 174 -29.69 15.57 6.84
C LEU A 174 -30.95 15.92 6.04
N ALA A 175 -31.08 15.42 4.79
CA ALA A 175 -32.28 15.62 3.99
C ALA A 175 -33.52 14.93 4.64
N VAL A 176 -33.35 13.72 5.18
CA VAL A 176 -34.42 13.01 5.91
C VAL A 176 -34.78 13.72 7.21
N VAL A 177 -33.79 14.07 8.04
CA VAL A 177 -33.97 14.85 9.29
C VAL A 177 -34.76 16.12 9.02
N SER A 178 -34.40 16.82 7.94
CA SER A 178 -35.00 18.10 7.58
C SER A 178 -36.52 18.01 7.38
N GLN A 179 -36.98 16.91 6.77
CA GLN A 179 -38.37 16.66 6.44
C GLN A 179 -39.18 16.23 7.66
N TYR A 180 -38.63 15.34 8.49
CA TYR A 180 -39.28 14.86 9.71
C TYR A 180 -39.47 15.97 10.77
N ILE A 181 -38.52 16.91 10.87
CA ILE A 181 -38.66 18.07 11.74
C ILE A 181 -39.78 18.98 11.24
N VAL A 182 -39.82 19.27 9.92
CA VAL A 182 -40.84 20.14 9.33
C VAL A 182 -42.23 19.54 9.42
N SER A 183 -42.35 18.21 9.37
CA SER A 183 -43.62 17.49 9.53
C SER A 183 -44.05 17.26 10.99
N GLY A 184 -43.28 17.75 11.98
CA GLY A 184 -43.58 17.56 13.40
C GLY A 184 -43.41 16.11 13.91
N ALA A 185 -42.71 15.25 13.15
CA ALA A 185 -42.51 13.83 13.46
C ALA A 185 -41.12 13.55 14.06
N ALA A 186 -40.54 14.52 14.76
CA ALA A 186 -39.17 14.43 15.27
C ALA A 186 -38.94 13.23 16.20
N SER A 187 -39.95 12.77 16.92
CA SER A 187 -39.88 11.58 17.80
C SER A 187 -39.56 10.28 17.06
N ARG A 188 -39.76 10.22 15.74
CA ARG A 188 -39.47 9.03 14.92
C ARG A 188 -38.07 9.03 14.32
N LEU A 189 -37.30 10.12 14.48
CA LEU A 189 -35.95 10.25 13.90
C LEU A 189 -35.00 9.10 14.28
N PRO A 190 -34.93 8.62 15.55
CA PRO A 190 -34.02 7.54 15.91
C PRO A 190 -34.27 6.26 15.09
N PHE A 191 -35.54 5.89 14.88
CA PHE A 191 -35.95 4.71 14.12
C PHE A 191 -35.72 4.82 12.62
N VAL A 192 -35.63 6.04 12.08
CA VAL A 192 -35.39 6.25 10.65
C VAL A 192 -33.90 6.38 10.37
N LEU A 193 -33.14 6.92 11.32
CA LEU A 193 -31.73 7.25 11.14
C LEU A 193 -30.76 6.15 11.57
N TRP A 194 -31.21 5.12 12.29
CA TRP A 194 -30.33 4.03 12.74
C TRP A 194 -29.47 3.41 11.61
N PRO A 195 -29.95 3.19 10.37
CA PRO A 195 -29.11 2.60 9.32
C PRO A 195 -28.00 3.58 8.89
N HIS A 196 -28.31 4.87 8.84
CA HIS A 196 -27.35 5.92 8.52
C HIS A 196 -26.30 6.09 9.62
N ALA A 197 -26.69 5.92 10.88
CA ALA A 197 -25.77 5.97 12.01
C ALA A 197 -24.78 4.80 11.99
N ILE A 198 -25.26 3.57 11.80
CA ILE A 198 -24.40 2.37 11.71
C ILE A 198 -23.43 2.48 10.54
N THR A 199 -23.91 2.88 9.36
CA THR A 199 -23.05 3.04 8.17
C THR A 199 -22.00 4.13 8.36
N SER A 200 -22.37 5.27 8.96
CA SER A 200 -21.42 6.34 9.25
C SER A 200 -20.32 5.89 10.24
N ILE A 201 -20.70 5.16 11.29
CA ILE A 201 -19.75 4.61 12.26
C ILE A 201 -18.83 3.59 11.60
N ALA A 202 -19.36 2.70 10.77
CA ALA A 202 -18.56 1.72 10.03
C ALA A 202 -17.50 2.41 9.16
N PHE A 203 -17.87 3.44 8.40
CA PHE A 203 -16.91 4.19 7.58
C PHE A 203 -15.83 4.88 8.42
N LEU A 204 -16.19 5.44 9.59
CA LEU A 204 -15.21 6.05 10.49
C LEU A 204 -14.23 5.03 11.10
N ILE A 205 -14.69 3.80 11.36
CA ILE A 205 -13.82 2.71 11.84
C ILE A 205 -12.84 2.26 10.76
N PHE A 206 -13.31 2.12 9.51
CA PHE A 206 -12.44 1.72 8.40
C PHE A 206 -11.51 2.83 7.91
N GLU A 207 -11.86 4.10 8.17
CA GLU A 207 -11.12 5.25 7.66
C GLU A 207 -11.00 6.38 8.71
N PRO A 208 -10.11 6.21 9.70
CA PRO A 208 -9.93 7.18 10.79
C PRO A 208 -9.40 8.54 10.30
N ASP A 209 -8.70 8.58 9.16
CA ASP A 209 -8.17 9.80 8.54
C ASP A 209 -9.27 10.81 8.15
N SER A 210 -10.53 10.37 8.06
CA SER A 210 -11.68 11.22 7.75
C SER A 210 -12.21 12.04 8.93
N ILE A 211 -11.82 11.70 10.18
CA ILE A 211 -12.27 12.36 11.42
C ILE A 211 -12.04 13.88 11.43
N PRO A 212 -10.84 14.43 11.15
CA PRO A 212 -10.63 15.88 11.17
C PRO A 212 -11.54 16.61 10.18
N TYR A 213 -11.75 16.04 8.99
CA TYR A 213 -12.66 16.61 7.98
C TYR A 213 -14.12 16.57 8.41
N LEU A 214 -14.52 15.52 9.14
CA LEU A 214 -15.85 15.43 9.74
C LEU A 214 -16.04 16.52 10.80
N VAL A 215 -15.05 16.76 11.67
CA VAL A 215 -15.09 17.81 12.69
C VAL A 215 -15.25 19.19 12.04
N VAL A 216 -14.46 19.49 11.00
CA VAL A 216 -14.59 20.74 10.23
C VAL A 216 -15.98 20.84 9.59
N SER A 217 -16.49 19.74 9.04
CA SER A 217 -17.82 19.73 8.41
C SER A 217 -18.95 19.97 9.42
N ILE A 218 -18.84 19.42 10.63
CA ILE A 218 -19.79 19.67 11.73
C ILE A 218 -19.72 21.15 12.15
N ALA A 219 -18.53 21.73 12.27
CA ALA A 219 -18.37 23.15 12.59
C ALA A 219 -18.96 24.06 11.51
N LEU A 220 -18.77 23.75 10.23
CA LEU A 220 -19.42 24.49 9.14
C LEU A 220 -20.94 24.32 9.15
N ALA A 221 -21.42 23.12 9.47
CA ALA A 221 -22.84 22.81 9.54
C ALA A 221 -23.54 23.58 10.66
N THR A 222 -22.90 23.75 11.82
CA THR A 222 -23.41 24.57 12.93
C THR A 222 -23.43 26.05 12.58
N VAL A 223 -22.37 26.56 11.94
CA VAL A 223 -22.31 27.95 11.45
C VAL A 223 -23.38 28.20 10.39
N ALA A 224 -23.57 27.27 9.44
CA ALA A 224 -24.61 27.36 8.42
C ALA A 224 -26.02 27.36 9.04
N ALA A 225 -26.27 26.53 10.06
CA ALA A 225 -27.52 26.50 10.79
C ALA A 225 -27.79 27.83 11.53
N TYR A 226 -26.76 28.44 12.12
CA TYR A 226 -26.85 29.73 12.80
C TYR A 226 -27.10 30.90 11.83
N LEU A 227 -26.43 30.92 10.67
CA LEU A 227 -26.56 31.99 9.68
C LEU A 227 -27.84 31.89 8.84
N ARG A 228 -28.41 30.68 8.71
CA ARG A 228 -29.61 30.41 7.93
C ARG A 228 -30.74 31.43 8.11
N PRO A 229 -31.25 31.73 9.33
CA PRO A 229 -32.36 32.67 9.50
C PRO A 229 -32.02 34.08 9.00
N ARG A 230 -30.74 34.50 9.07
CA ARG A 230 -30.31 35.79 8.53
C ARG A 230 -30.35 35.79 6.99
N ILE A 231 -29.88 34.71 6.36
CA ILE A 231 -29.90 34.55 4.90
C ILE A 231 -31.34 34.48 4.38
N GLU A 232 -32.21 33.73 5.06
CA GLU A 232 -33.63 33.63 4.70
C GLU A 232 -34.34 35.00 4.81
N ARG A 233 -34.03 35.81 5.85
CA ARG A 233 -34.56 37.19 5.97
C ARG A 233 -34.08 38.12 4.85
N ILE A 234 -32.81 38.04 4.45
CA ILE A 234 -32.26 38.87 3.38
C ILE A 234 -32.88 38.47 2.03
N THR A 235 -33.03 37.17 1.78
CA THR A 235 -33.59 36.66 0.53
C THR A 235 -35.11 36.87 0.43
N SER A 236 -35.84 36.85 1.56
CA SER A 236 -37.28 37.12 1.56
C SER A 236 -37.60 38.59 1.31
N ARG A 237 -36.77 39.53 1.79
CA ARG A 237 -36.93 40.97 1.53
C ARG A 237 -36.87 41.36 0.04
N ARG A 238 -36.24 40.52 -0.79
CA ARG A 238 -36.12 40.75 -2.24
C ARG A 238 -37.30 40.21 -3.05
N ARG A 239 -38.27 39.55 -2.41
CA ARG A 239 -39.40 38.92 -3.11
C ARG A 239 -40.68 39.72 -2.89
N LEU A 240 -41.34 40.08 -3.98
CA LEU A 240 -42.62 40.80 -3.99
C LEU A 240 -43.79 39.95 -3.45
N HIS A 241 -43.67 38.62 -3.52
CA HIS A 241 -44.69 37.68 -3.03
C HIS A 241 -44.07 36.55 -2.21
N ALA A 242 -44.78 36.10 -1.17
CA ALA A 242 -44.42 34.89 -0.44
C ALA A 242 -44.59 33.67 -1.35
N LEU A 243 -43.59 32.77 -1.36
CA LEU A 243 -43.71 31.51 -2.09
C LEU A 243 -44.84 30.67 -1.48
N PRO A 244 -45.74 30.07 -2.29
CA PRO A 244 -46.78 29.19 -1.79
C PRO A 244 -46.14 28.04 -1.01
N SER A 245 -46.58 27.86 0.24
CA SER A 245 -46.08 26.82 1.13
C SER A 245 -46.98 25.59 1.04
N PHE A 246 -46.63 24.66 0.17
CA PHE A 246 -47.24 23.33 0.20
C PHE A 246 -46.61 22.56 1.35
N ARG A 247 -47.31 22.49 2.49
CA ARG A 247 -46.94 21.59 3.59
C ARG A 247 -47.45 20.20 3.24
N ASN A 248 -46.61 19.18 3.40
CA ASN A 248 -47.09 17.80 3.35
C ASN A 248 -47.96 17.60 4.59
N LEU A 249 -49.28 17.62 4.40
CA LEU A 249 -50.26 17.45 5.48
C LEU A 249 -50.30 16.01 6.00
N THR A 250 -49.72 15.05 5.27
CA THR A 250 -49.79 13.62 5.60
C THR A 250 -48.42 12.98 5.78
N MET A 251 -48.30 12.07 6.75
CA MET A 251 -47.10 11.26 6.99
C MET A 251 -46.74 10.37 5.80
N ASN A 252 -47.72 10.03 4.97
CA ASN A 252 -47.51 9.25 3.74
C ASN A 252 -46.52 9.94 2.79
N GLY A 253 -46.59 11.27 2.65
CA GLY A 253 -45.63 12.03 1.83
C GLY A 253 -44.21 12.04 2.40
N VAL A 254 -44.05 12.04 3.73
CA VAL A 254 -42.74 11.98 4.40
C VAL A 254 -42.10 10.60 4.20
N HIS A 255 -42.89 9.53 4.31
CA HIS A 255 -42.43 8.16 4.07
C HIS A 255 -42.06 7.93 2.59
N GLN A 256 -42.86 8.43 1.65
CA GLN A 256 -42.55 8.36 0.22
C GLN A 256 -41.25 9.09 -0.11
N TYR A 257 -41.09 10.32 0.40
CA TYR A 257 -39.85 11.10 0.22
C TYR A 257 -38.61 10.38 0.78
N THR A 258 -38.73 9.80 1.97
CA THR A 258 -37.63 9.03 2.58
C THR A 258 -37.28 7.80 1.76
N ARG A 259 -38.30 7.11 1.22
CA ARG A 259 -38.11 5.93 0.36
C ARG A 259 -37.46 6.31 -0.97
N GLU A 260 -37.80 7.45 -1.55
CA GLU A 260 -37.17 8.00 -2.75
C GLU A 260 -35.70 8.32 -2.52
N ILE A 261 -35.36 9.00 -1.42
CA ILE A 261 -33.96 9.29 -1.05
C ILE A 261 -33.18 7.99 -0.86
N ASN A 262 -33.73 7.03 -0.11
CA ASN A 262 -33.03 5.77 0.16
C ASN A 262 -32.80 4.93 -1.11
N ARG A 263 -33.75 4.95 -2.05
CA ARG A 263 -33.58 4.31 -3.36
C ARG A 263 -32.54 5.04 -4.21
N ALA A 264 -32.59 6.37 -4.23
CA ALA A 264 -31.65 7.19 -5.00
C ALA A 264 -30.22 7.08 -4.46
N LEU A 265 -30.03 6.87 -3.16
CA LEU A 265 -28.73 6.72 -2.49
C LEU A 265 -27.97 5.45 -2.93
N LEU A 266 -28.68 4.41 -3.39
CA LEU A 266 -28.03 3.20 -3.89
C LEU A 266 -27.19 3.46 -5.15
N LEU A 267 -27.61 4.39 -6.01
CA LEU A 267 -26.95 4.68 -7.28
C LEU A 267 -25.54 5.28 -7.12
N PRO A 268 -25.31 6.36 -6.34
CA PRO A 268 -23.97 6.90 -6.14
C PRO A 268 -23.08 5.94 -5.34
N ILE A 269 -23.63 5.17 -4.39
CA ILE A 269 -22.86 4.15 -3.65
C ILE A 269 -22.39 3.04 -4.60
N ALA A 270 -23.29 2.48 -5.40
CA ALA A 270 -22.94 1.47 -6.40
C ALA A 270 -21.90 2.01 -7.40
N SER A 271 -22.04 3.28 -7.81
CA SER A 271 -21.07 3.94 -8.68
C SER A 271 -19.69 4.02 -8.03
N ILE A 272 -19.57 4.39 -6.75
CA ILE A 272 -18.29 4.39 -6.03
C ILE A 272 -17.71 2.98 -5.96
N VAL A 273 -18.51 1.96 -5.63
CA VAL A 273 -18.04 0.57 -5.59
C VAL A 273 -17.50 0.13 -6.96
N VAL A 274 -18.22 0.44 -8.04
CA VAL A 274 -17.75 0.17 -9.42
C VAL A 274 -16.47 0.93 -9.73
N LEU A 275 -16.38 2.22 -9.41
CA LEU A 275 -15.16 3.00 -9.63
C LEU A 275 -13.97 2.42 -8.87
N VAL A 276 -14.16 2.01 -7.62
CA VAL A 276 -13.10 1.40 -6.79
C VAL A 276 -12.66 0.05 -7.34
N VAL A 277 -13.58 -0.77 -7.85
CA VAL A 277 -13.26 -2.11 -8.39
C VAL A 277 -12.62 -2.03 -9.78
N PHE A 278 -13.07 -1.12 -10.65
CA PHE A 278 -12.73 -1.12 -12.08
C PHE A 278 -11.76 -0.02 -12.50
N LEU A 279 -11.61 1.06 -11.74
CA LEU A 279 -10.55 2.04 -11.98
C LEU A 279 -9.44 1.80 -10.97
N PRO A 280 -8.35 1.09 -11.36
CA PRO A 280 -7.14 1.09 -10.54
C PRO A 280 -6.78 2.56 -10.34
N SER A 281 -6.67 2.94 -9.07
CA SER A 281 -6.41 4.29 -8.60
C SER A 281 -5.13 4.85 -9.22
N ARG A 282 -5.22 5.40 -10.42
CA ARG A 282 -4.17 6.25 -11.01
C ARG A 282 -4.26 7.59 -10.31
N ALA A 283 -3.45 7.73 -9.27
CA ALA A 283 -3.28 8.98 -8.57
C ALA A 283 -2.45 9.94 -9.43
N GLY A 284 -3.09 11.00 -9.90
CA GLY A 284 -2.42 12.24 -10.20
C GLY A 284 -2.51 13.17 -8.99
N SER A 285 -1.35 13.78 -8.68
CA SER A 285 -1.08 15.03 -7.97
C SER A 285 -1.06 15.05 -6.44
N GLY A 286 0.10 15.43 -5.89
CA GLY A 286 0.14 16.70 -5.16
C GLY A 286 1.01 16.81 -3.90
N ILE A 287 1.71 15.76 -3.47
CA ILE A 287 2.62 15.86 -2.31
C ILE A 287 4.06 15.59 -2.77
N ALA A 288 4.94 16.52 -2.43
CA ALA A 288 6.28 16.73 -2.97
C ALA A 288 7.33 15.63 -2.65
N ASP A 289 6.91 14.44 -2.20
CA ASP A 289 7.81 13.35 -1.80
C ASP A 289 7.58 12.04 -2.59
N GLU A 290 6.82 12.08 -3.68
CA GLU A 290 6.72 10.92 -4.55
C GLU A 290 8.04 10.66 -5.29
N PRO A 291 8.54 9.41 -5.30
CA PRO A 291 9.74 9.06 -6.05
C PRO A 291 9.51 9.31 -7.53
N ARG A 292 10.48 9.95 -8.19
CA ARG A 292 10.48 10.22 -9.64
C ARG A 292 10.50 8.95 -10.48
N PHE A 293 10.88 7.83 -9.87
CA PHE A 293 11.07 6.56 -10.54
C PHE A 293 10.24 5.45 -9.89
N ARG A 294 9.85 4.45 -10.70
CA ARG A 294 9.09 3.28 -10.28
C ARG A 294 9.85 2.00 -10.63
N ILE A 295 9.76 1.01 -9.74
CA ILE A 295 10.28 -0.33 -9.99
C ILE A 295 9.24 -1.13 -10.80
N GLU A 296 9.63 -1.58 -12.00
CA GLU A 296 8.88 -2.54 -12.78
C GLU A 296 9.20 -3.96 -12.30
N ARG A 297 8.17 -4.79 -12.14
CA ARG A 297 8.31 -6.17 -11.65
C ARG A 297 7.98 -7.17 -12.75
N ALA A 298 8.69 -8.30 -12.75
CA ALA A 298 8.34 -9.44 -13.59
C ALA A 298 7.02 -10.05 -13.13
N ALA A 299 6.31 -10.68 -14.07
CA ALA A 299 5.22 -11.59 -13.73
C ALA A 299 5.74 -12.69 -12.78
N PRO A 300 4.93 -13.16 -11.80
CA PRO A 300 5.31 -14.28 -10.96
C PRO A 300 5.66 -15.48 -11.86
N ARG A 301 6.90 -15.95 -11.80
CA ARG A 301 7.29 -17.21 -12.45
C ARG A 301 6.94 -18.35 -11.51
N GLU A 302 6.16 -19.31 -11.97
CA GLU A 302 5.76 -20.49 -11.18
C GLU A 302 6.89 -21.50 -10.97
N HIS A 303 8.05 -21.34 -11.61
CA HIS A 303 8.88 -22.52 -11.88
C HIS A 303 9.86 -22.99 -10.81
N TYR A 304 10.22 -22.23 -9.78
CA TYR A 304 11.01 -22.78 -8.67
C TYR A 304 10.71 -22.06 -7.35
N SER A 305 10.45 -22.81 -6.28
CA SER A 305 10.30 -22.22 -4.95
C SER A 305 11.68 -21.73 -4.46
N ALA A 306 11.73 -20.55 -3.84
CA ALA A 306 12.99 -19.97 -3.33
C ALA A 306 13.73 -20.93 -2.38
N GLY A 307 12.98 -21.72 -1.61
CA GLY A 307 13.52 -22.79 -0.76
C GLY A 307 14.18 -23.91 -1.57
N ALA A 308 13.56 -24.38 -2.66
CA ALA A 308 14.16 -25.42 -3.50
C ALA A 308 15.48 -24.98 -4.13
N LEU A 309 15.55 -23.75 -4.65
CA LEU A 309 16.81 -23.20 -5.19
C LEU A 309 17.90 -23.09 -4.13
N PHE A 310 17.52 -22.74 -2.89
CA PHE A 310 18.47 -22.67 -1.78
C PHE A 310 18.99 -24.06 -1.39
N GLU A 311 18.11 -25.06 -1.25
CA GLU A 311 18.50 -26.43 -0.89
C GLU A 311 19.38 -27.05 -1.97
N GLU A 312 19.05 -26.86 -3.25
CA GLU A 312 19.87 -27.30 -4.39
C GLU A 312 21.25 -26.63 -4.37
N HIS A 313 21.30 -25.31 -4.14
CA HIS A 313 22.55 -24.58 -4.00
C HIS A 313 23.38 -25.11 -2.84
N LEU A 314 22.78 -25.35 -1.67
CA LEU A 314 23.48 -25.87 -0.50
C LEU A 314 24.01 -27.29 -0.75
N ALA A 315 23.22 -28.15 -1.37
CA ALA A 315 23.63 -29.50 -1.75
C ALA A 315 24.82 -29.45 -2.73
N TYR A 316 24.76 -28.58 -3.73
CA TYR A 316 25.84 -28.36 -4.68
C TYR A 316 27.12 -27.84 -3.99
N GLN A 317 27.01 -26.83 -3.11
CA GLN A 317 28.17 -26.31 -2.36
C GLN A 317 28.80 -27.41 -1.48
N ARG A 318 27.99 -28.31 -0.91
CA ARG A 318 28.50 -29.47 -0.17
C ARG A 318 29.19 -30.47 -1.07
N ALA A 319 28.61 -30.79 -2.23
CA ALA A 319 29.20 -31.72 -3.18
C ALA A 319 30.57 -31.25 -3.69
N ILE A 320 30.72 -29.98 -4.05
CA ILE A 320 32.03 -29.46 -4.51
C ILE A 320 33.07 -29.34 -3.39
N THR A 321 32.64 -29.33 -2.12
CA THR A 321 33.54 -29.23 -0.96
C THR A 321 33.95 -30.61 -0.44
N TYR A 322 33.03 -31.57 -0.44
CA TYR A 322 33.18 -32.86 0.25
C TYR A 322 33.01 -34.08 -0.67
N GLY A 323 32.47 -33.93 -1.88
CA GLY A 323 32.28 -34.98 -2.87
C GLY A 323 33.46 -35.15 -3.84
N ARG A 324 33.36 -36.10 -4.78
CA ARG A 324 34.30 -36.16 -5.91
C ARG A 324 33.81 -35.23 -7.01
N LEU A 325 34.77 -34.66 -7.76
CA LEU A 325 34.47 -33.91 -8.97
C LEU A 325 33.66 -34.78 -9.94
N GLY A 326 32.43 -34.35 -10.26
CA GLY A 326 31.53 -35.04 -11.20
C GLY A 326 30.42 -35.88 -10.57
N ASP A 327 30.40 -36.06 -9.23
CA ASP A 327 29.39 -36.89 -8.55
C ASP A 327 28.04 -36.16 -8.36
N PHE A 328 27.97 -34.86 -8.58
CA PHE A 328 26.73 -34.07 -8.43
C PHE A 328 26.39 -33.35 -9.73
N SER A 329 25.14 -33.49 -10.17
CA SER A 329 24.57 -32.69 -11.25
C SER A 329 23.44 -31.83 -10.68
N LEU A 330 23.23 -30.61 -11.21
CA LEU A 330 22.22 -29.68 -10.69
C LEU A 330 20.77 -30.24 -10.70
N GLU A 331 20.53 -31.39 -11.31
CA GLU A 331 19.21 -32.05 -11.36
C GLU A 331 19.16 -33.39 -10.59
N ASP A 332 20.31 -33.91 -10.12
CA ASP A 332 20.41 -35.15 -9.36
C ASP A 332 21.10 -34.87 -8.02
N SER A 333 20.29 -34.82 -6.97
CA SER A 333 20.72 -34.39 -5.63
C SER A 333 21.50 -35.45 -4.86
N SER A 334 21.68 -36.63 -5.45
CA SER A 334 22.37 -37.75 -4.81
C SER A 334 23.89 -37.65 -5.05
N TYR A 335 24.67 -37.56 -3.96
CA TYR A 335 26.13 -37.71 -4.01
C TYR A 335 26.63 -38.42 -2.76
N ILE A 336 27.77 -39.10 -2.88
CA ILE A 336 28.43 -39.76 -1.75
C ILE A 336 29.54 -38.83 -1.25
N PRO A 337 29.50 -38.35 0.00
CA PRO A 337 30.60 -37.56 0.56
C PRO A 337 31.85 -38.44 0.72
N VAL A 338 32.95 -38.06 0.08
CA VAL A 338 34.21 -38.86 0.04
C VAL A 338 35.33 -38.22 0.88
N TYR A 339 35.29 -36.90 1.04
CA TYR A 339 36.32 -36.13 1.70
C TYR A 339 35.71 -35.31 2.84
N ARG A 340 36.23 -35.50 4.06
CA ARG A 340 35.92 -34.65 5.21
C ARG A 340 37.22 -34.13 5.79
N TYR A 341 37.22 -32.87 6.16
CA TYR A 341 38.40 -32.20 6.71
C TYR A 341 38.07 -31.54 8.04
N ARG A 342 38.93 -31.73 9.04
CA ARG A 342 38.88 -31.07 10.35
C ARG A 342 40.08 -30.13 10.49
N GLU A 343 39.87 -28.95 11.07
CA GLU A 343 40.94 -28.02 11.39
C GLU A 343 41.63 -28.47 12.70
N GLU A 344 42.88 -28.93 12.59
CA GLU A 344 43.74 -29.31 13.70
C GLU A 344 45.02 -28.47 13.64
N ASP A 345 45.34 -27.74 14.71
CA ASP A 345 46.53 -26.88 14.80
C ASP A 345 46.68 -25.87 13.64
N GLY A 346 45.55 -25.32 13.16
CA GLY A 346 45.50 -24.37 12.04
C GLY A 346 45.77 -25.00 10.67
N ARG A 347 45.75 -26.33 10.55
CA ARG A 347 45.86 -27.08 9.30
C ARG A 347 44.64 -27.96 9.07
N MET A 348 44.19 -28.05 7.82
CA MET A 348 43.09 -28.94 7.44
C MET A 348 43.62 -30.37 7.28
N ARG A 349 43.14 -31.31 8.11
CA ARG A 349 43.46 -32.74 8.02
C ARG A 349 42.25 -33.54 7.60
N ARG A 350 42.46 -34.59 6.79
CA ARG A 350 41.39 -35.49 6.37
C ARG A 350 40.99 -36.37 7.56
N THR A 351 39.69 -36.46 7.82
CA THR A 351 39.12 -37.25 8.91
C THR A 351 38.24 -38.37 8.33
N GLU A 352 38.35 -39.57 8.90
CA GLU A 352 37.52 -40.74 8.52
C GLU A 352 36.21 -40.82 9.33
N ASP A 353 36.09 -40.07 10.42
CA ASP A 353 34.89 -40.04 11.24
C ASP A 353 33.70 -39.41 10.52
N SER A 354 32.63 -40.19 10.39
CA SER A 354 31.33 -39.75 9.85
C SER A 354 30.53 -38.89 10.83
N GLY A 355 31.04 -38.66 12.04
CA GLY A 355 30.34 -38.01 13.16
C GLY A 355 30.46 -36.49 13.26
N ASP A 356 31.32 -35.85 12.48
CA ASP A 356 31.47 -34.39 12.55
C ASP A 356 30.34 -33.64 11.83
N PRO A 357 29.81 -32.56 12.44
CA PRO A 357 28.67 -31.84 11.90
C PRO A 357 29.04 -31.18 10.57
N VAL A 358 28.36 -31.63 9.51
CA VAL A 358 28.17 -30.84 8.29
C VAL A 358 27.66 -29.49 8.76
N SER A 359 28.41 -28.40 8.57
CA SER A 359 28.15 -27.10 9.21
C SER A 359 26.66 -26.83 9.46
N ASP A 360 26.20 -27.06 10.69
CA ASP A 360 24.79 -26.98 11.10
C ASP A 360 24.46 -25.50 11.33
N TRP A 361 24.39 -24.75 10.24
CA TRP A 361 23.88 -23.39 10.30
C TRP A 361 22.41 -23.44 10.72
N PRO A 362 21.98 -22.68 11.74
CA PRO A 362 20.57 -22.52 12.03
C PRO A 362 19.81 -22.14 10.76
N SER A 363 18.64 -22.73 10.52
CA SER A 363 17.83 -22.44 9.33
C SER A 363 17.50 -20.94 9.17
N ALA A 364 17.50 -20.19 10.28
CA ALA A 364 17.31 -18.74 10.28
C ALA A 364 18.46 -17.93 9.65
N THR A 365 19.69 -18.48 9.56
CA THR A 365 20.88 -17.76 9.09
C THR A 365 20.74 -17.24 7.66
N PHE A 366 20.04 -17.97 6.79
CA PHE A 366 19.89 -17.64 5.37
C PHE A 366 18.49 -17.09 5.01
N LYS A 367 17.66 -16.81 6.03
CA LYS A 367 16.26 -16.37 5.86
C LYS A 367 16.14 -15.12 4.99
N ALA A 368 17.07 -14.17 5.11
CA ALA A 368 17.07 -12.92 4.35
C ALA A 368 17.23 -13.17 2.83
N ALA A 369 18.16 -14.04 2.42
CA ALA A 369 18.36 -14.37 1.01
C ALA A 369 17.17 -15.13 0.42
N ILE A 370 16.59 -16.07 1.18
CA ILE A 370 15.39 -16.82 0.76
C ILE A 370 14.18 -15.89 0.63
N MET A 371 14.01 -14.96 1.58
CA MET A 371 12.93 -13.96 1.56
C MET A 371 13.00 -13.08 0.30
N VAL A 372 14.19 -12.60 -0.05
CA VAL A 372 14.42 -11.76 -1.24
C VAL A 372 14.04 -12.49 -2.53
N LEU A 373 14.36 -13.78 -2.63
CA LEU A 373 13.97 -14.60 -3.79
C LEU A 373 12.47 -14.90 -3.85
N SER A 374 11.82 -14.98 -2.69
CA SER A 374 10.38 -15.24 -2.59
C SER A 374 9.52 -14.05 -3.03
N ASP A 375 10.08 -12.83 -3.00
CA ASP A 375 9.40 -11.65 -3.52
C ASP A 375 9.40 -11.64 -5.07
N ARG A 376 8.67 -10.72 -5.69
CA ARG A 376 8.63 -10.53 -7.14
C ARG A 376 9.92 -9.90 -7.65
N ARG A 377 10.45 -10.39 -8.77
CA ARG A 377 11.71 -9.91 -9.33
C ARG A 377 11.59 -8.47 -9.88
N PRO A 378 12.49 -7.54 -9.52
CA PRO A 378 12.62 -6.26 -10.21
C PRO A 378 13.22 -6.46 -11.62
N VAL A 379 12.68 -5.77 -12.63
CA VAL A 379 13.07 -5.90 -14.05
C VAL A 379 13.74 -4.64 -14.57
N SER A 380 13.18 -3.48 -14.26
CA SER A 380 13.60 -2.18 -14.79
C SER A 380 13.14 -1.06 -13.87
N ILE A 381 13.80 0.10 -13.99
CA ILE A 381 13.36 1.35 -13.37
C ILE A 381 12.76 2.24 -14.46
N LEU A 382 11.51 2.66 -14.27
CA LEU A 382 10.78 3.54 -15.18
C LEU A 382 10.73 4.95 -14.60
N SER A 383 10.89 5.98 -15.44
CA SER A 383 10.53 7.35 -15.05
C SER A 383 9.01 7.46 -14.96
N LYS A 384 8.51 8.08 -13.89
CA LYS A 384 7.09 8.41 -13.78
C LYS A 384 6.66 9.50 -14.76
#